data_AF-A0A0A8JMN6-F1
#
_entry.id   AF-A0A0A8JMN6-F1
#
_cell.length_a   1.000
_cell.length_b   1.000
_cell.length_c   1.000
_cell.angle_alpha   90.00
_cell.angle_beta   90.00
_cell.angle_gamma   90.00
#
_symmetry.space_group_name_H-M   'P 1'
#
loop_
_entity.id
_entity.type
_entity.pdbx_description
1 polymer ?
#
loop_
_entity_poly.entity_id
_entity_poly.type
_entity_poly.pdbx_seq_one_letter_code
_entity_poly.pdbx_strand_id
1 'polypeptide(L)'
;MQLPKLFTMQRELDSFIQSNRKAGDVFEEKGLALLVELAELANETRCFKFWSTKGPSERAVILEEYVDSIHFLLSLGIEKGFDTLGNWPNERVEGSLTQLFLKTAASIDKFLHELTMDRYEQVWSHYGAIARELGFSHEDILSAYIEKNEENFNRQRNGY
;
A
#
# COMPACT_ATOMS: atom_id res chain seq x y z
N MET A 1 5.42 11.92 5.77
CA MET A 1 6.52 10.94 5.95
C MET A 1 7.53 11.09 4.82
N GLN A 2 8.82 10.83 5.05
CA GLN A 2 9.81 10.76 3.97
C GLN A 2 9.78 9.37 3.32
N LEU A 3 9.65 9.31 1.99
CA LEU A 3 9.54 8.06 1.26
C LEU A 3 10.88 7.44 0.76
N PRO A 4 11.99 8.17 0.54
CA PRO A 4 13.22 7.60 0.00
C PRO A 4 13.74 6.35 0.73
N LYS A 5 13.61 6.31 2.07
CA LYS A 5 13.99 5.13 2.85
C LYS A 5 13.14 3.91 2.49
N LEU A 6 11.82 4.08 2.36
CA LEU A 6 10.92 2.98 2.02
C LEU A 6 11.14 2.48 0.59
N PHE A 7 11.36 3.39 -0.36
CA PHE A 7 11.72 3.01 -1.73
C PHE A 7 13.02 2.20 -1.78
N THR A 8 14.04 2.57 -1.01
CA THR A 8 15.28 1.78 -0.92
C THR A 8 15.01 0.36 -0.40
N MET A 9 14.29 0.24 0.71
CA MET A 9 13.94 -1.07 1.29
C MET A 9 13.08 -1.93 0.34
N GLN A 10 12.12 -1.32 -0.35
CA GLN A 10 11.28 -2.06 -1.31
C GLN A 10 12.08 -2.52 -2.52
N ARG A 11 12.99 -1.67 -3.03
CA ARG A 11 13.83 -2.04 -4.18
C ARG A 11 14.72 -3.24 -3.88
N GLU A 12 15.26 -3.32 -2.67
CA GLU A 12 16.04 -4.47 -2.22
C GLU A 12 15.19 -5.74 -2.14
N LEU A 13 13.97 -5.64 -1.59
CA LEU A 13 13.03 -6.76 -1.50
C LEU A 13 12.58 -7.23 -2.90
N ASP A 14 12.16 -6.32 -3.77
CA ASP A 14 11.75 -6.62 -5.14
C ASP A 14 12.87 -7.31 -5.93
N SER A 15 14.11 -6.79 -5.83
CA SER A 15 15.28 -7.37 -6.49
C SER A 15 15.57 -8.79 -6.00
N PHE A 16 15.38 -9.05 -4.70
CA PHE A 16 15.54 -10.37 -4.10
C PHE A 16 14.49 -11.35 -4.62
N ILE A 17 13.22 -10.96 -4.65
CA ILE A 17 12.11 -11.78 -5.15
C ILE A 17 12.30 -12.12 -6.63
N GLN A 18 12.60 -11.11 -7.46
CA GLN A 18 12.71 -11.30 -8.91
C GLN A 18 13.90 -12.21 -9.27
N SER A 19 15.02 -12.08 -8.54
CA SER A 19 16.19 -12.96 -8.71
C SER A 19 15.88 -14.41 -8.34
N ASN A 20 15.13 -14.64 -7.25
CA ASN A 20 14.79 -15.99 -6.79
C ASN A 20 13.76 -16.68 -7.69
N ARG A 21 12.79 -15.93 -8.21
CA ARG A 21 11.67 -16.49 -8.99
C ARG A 21 11.88 -16.47 -10.50
N LYS A 22 12.93 -15.79 -11.01
CA LYS A 22 13.15 -15.54 -12.45
C LYS A 22 11.89 -14.97 -13.13
N ALA A 23 11.14 -14.14 -12.41
CA ALA A 23 9.91 -13.55 -12.90
C ALA A 23 10.21 -12.49 -13.98
N GLY A 24 9.33 -12.42 -14.99
CA GLY A 24 9.40 -11.40 -16.04
C GLY A 24 8.92 -10.03 -15.56
N ASP A 25 8.32 -9.27 -16.47
CA ASP A 25 7.51 -8.09 -16.10
C ASP A 25 6.31 -8.58 -15.28
N VAL A 26 6.09 -7.98 -14.11
CA VAL A 26 5.02 -8.35 -13.16
C VAL A 26 4.21 -7.12 -12.74
N PHE A 27 4.21 -6.07 -13.55
CA PHE A 27 3.55 -4.82 -13.22
C PHE A 27 2.04 -4.99 -13.03
N GLU A 28 1.38 -5.75 -13.91
CA GLU A 28 -0.07 -5.99 -13.83
C GLU A 28 -0.42 -6.81 -12.58
N GLU A 29 0.39 -7.82 -12.25
CA GLU A 29 0.24 -8.64 -11.04
C GLU A 29 0.39 -7.81 -9.77
N LYS A 30 1.36 -6.90 -9.72
CA LYS A 30 1.51 -5.96 -8.59
C LYS A 30 0.35 -4.97 -8.52
N GLY A 31 -0.18 -4.53 -9.65
CA GLY A 31 -1.37 -3.67 -9.72
C GLY A 31 -2.61 -4.36 -9.16
N LEU A 32 -2.82 -5.63 -9.52
CA LEU A 32 -3.88 -6.46 -8.96
C LEU A 32 -3.65 -6.70 -7.46
N ALA A 33 -2.42 -7.01 -7.05
CA ALA A 33 -2.09 -7.20 -5.64
C ALA A 33 -2.44 -5.96 -4.81
N LEU A 34 -2.09 -4.75 -5.27
CA LEU A 34 -2.47 -3.51 -4.58
C LEU A 34 -3.99 -3.37 -4.41
N LEU A 35 -4.79 -3.74 -5.41
CA LEU A 35 -6.26 -3.72 -5.30
C LEU A 35 -6.79 -4.77 -4.33
N VAL A 36 -6.17 -5.96 -4.29
CA VAL A 36 -6.50 -7.03 -3.35
C VAL A 36 -6.19 -6.59 -1.91
N GLU A 37 -4.98 -6.10 -1.64
CA GLU A 37 -4.58 -5.62 -0.31
C GLU A 37 -5.48 -4.45 0.16
N LEU A 38 -5.88 -3.55 -0.74
CA LEU A 38 -6.84 -2.50 -0.40
C LEU A 38 -8.20 -3.07 0.05
N ALA A 39 -8.65 -4.15 -0.60
CA ALA A 39 -9.89 -4.83 -0.26
C ALA A 39 -9.77 -5.64 1.04
N GLU A 40 -8.62 -6.27 1.30
CA GLU A 40 -8.31 -6.96 2.56
C GLU A 40 -8.30 -5.96 3.73
N LEU A 41 -7.60 -4.84 3.58
CA LEU A 41 -7.67 -3.72 4.51
C LEU A 41 -9.11 -3.25 4.76
N ALA A 42 -9.90 -3.03 3.70
CA ALA A 42 -11.31 -2.64 3.83
C ALA A 42 -12.12 -3.69 4.62
N ASN A 43 -11.84 -4.97 4.40
CA ASN A 43 -12.50 -6.08 5.07
C ASN A 43 -12.22 -6.09 6.58
N GLU A 44 -11.00 -5.78 7.00
CA GLU A 44 -10.59 -5.72 8.41
C GLU A 44 -11.16 -4.49 9.14
N THR A 45 -11.33 -3.36 8.45
CA THR A 45 -12.07 -2.20 9.02
C THR A 45 -13.56 -2.47 9.15
N ARG A 46 -14.11 -3.35 8.31
CA ARG A 46 -15.54 -3.67 8.22
C ARG A 46 -16.46 -2.47 8.02
N CYS A 47 -15.93 -1.32 7.59
CA CYS A 47 -16.66 -0.06 7.50
C CYS A 47 -17.88 -0.10 6.54
N PHE A 48 -17.90 -1.04 5.60
CA PHE A 48 -18.98 -1.24 4.63
C PHE A 48 -20.05 -2.24 5.09
N LYS A 49 -19.82 -3.00 6.17
CA LYS A 49 -20.68 -4.13 6.59
C LYS A 49 -21.88 -3.66 7.40
N PHE A 50 -22.75 -2.83 6.80
CA PHE A 50 -23.93 -2.23 7.45
C PHE A 50 -24.96 -3.25 7.98
N TRP A 51 -24.90 -4.50 7.52
CA TRP A 51 -25.77 -5.60 7.94
C TRP A 51 -25.22 -6.40 9.14
N SER A 52 -24.09 -5.99 9.74
CA SER A 52 -23.43 -6.72 10.82
C SER A 52 -23.08 -5.81 11.99
N THR A 53 -23.24 -6.31 13.21
CA THR A 53 -22.87 -5.61 14.45
C THR A 53 -21.44 -5.93 14.91
N LYS A 54 -20.73 -6.86 14.27
CA LYS A 54 -19.33 -7.18 14.60
C LYS A 54 -18.44 -5.98 14.23
N GLY A 55 -17.71 -5.47 15.21
CA GLY A 55 -16.75 -4.37 15.06
C GLY A 55 -15.49 -4.76 14.27
N PRO A 56 -14.62 -3.78 13.96
CA PRO A 56 -13.39 -3.97 13.20
C PRO A 56 -12.44 -4.96 13.90
N SER A 57 -11.46 -5.45 13.15
CA SER A 57 -10.34 -6.18 13.72
C SER A 57 -9.45 -5.28 14.58
N GLU A 58 -8.54 -5.91 15.33
CA GLU A 58 -7.59 -5.18 16.18
C GLU A 58 -6.74 -4.21 15.35
N ARG A 59 -6.37 -3.07 15.95
CA ARG A 59 -5.62 -2.01 15.26
C ARG A 59 -4.35 -2.53 14.58
N ALA A 60 -3.63 -3.44 15.22
CA ALA A 60 -2.40 -4.03 14.68
C ALA A 60 -2.65 -4.82 13.38
N VAL A 61 -3.76 -5.56 13.31
CA VAL A 61 -4.15 -6.32 12.11
C VAL A 61 -4.46 -5.34 10.97
N ILE A 62 -5.24 -4.30 11.24
CA ILE A 62 -5.56 -3.28 10.22
C ILE A 62 -4.30 -2.55 9.74
N LEU A 63 -3.36 -2.27 10.64
CA LEU A 63 -2.09 -1.63 10.28
C LEU A 63 -1.22 -2.54 9.43
N GLU A 64 -1.22 -3.84 9.68
CA GLU A 64 -0.53 -4.84 8.86
C GLU A 64 -1.05 -4.84 7.42
N GLU A 65 -2.37 -4.98 7.23
CA GLU A 65 -3.02 -4.91 5.90
C GLU A 65 -2.74 -3.57 5.19
N TYR A 66 -2.69 -2.48 5.97
CA TYR A 66 -2.35 -1.17 5.44
C TYR A 66 -0.92 -1.14 4.89
N VAL A 67 0.07 -1.70 5.61
CA VAL A 67 1.45 -1.70 5.13
C VAL A 67 1.68 -2.69 3.99
N ASP A 68 0.89 -3.76 3.88
CA ASP A 68 0.90 -4.66 2.71
C ASP A 68 0.51 -3.91 1.42
N SER A 69 -0.52 -3.06 1.49
CA SER A 69 -0.82 -2.12 0.40
C SER A 69 0.36 -1.18 0.07
N ILE A 70 1.05 -0.65 1.09
CA ILE A 70 2.18 0.28 0.89
C ILE A 70 3.35 -0.41 0.19
N HIS A 71 3.63 -1.69 0.49
CA HIS A 71 4.63 -2.48 -0.23
C HIS A 71 4.38 -2.48 -1.74
N PHE A 72 3.17 -2.84 -2.17
CA PHE A 72 2.85 -2.87 -3.61
C PHE A 72 2.82 -1.49 -4.24
N LEU A 73 2.35 -0.46 -3.54
CA LEU A 73 2.36 0.90 -4.04
C LEU A 73 3.80 1.38 -4.33
N LEU A 74 4.73 1.12 -3.40
CA LEU A 74 6.15 1.43 -3.59
C LEU A 74 6.76 0.64 -4.75
N SER A 75 6.46 -0.66 -4.85
CA SER A 75 6.96 -1.52 -5.94
C SER A 75 6.51 -1.03 -7.31
N LEU A 76 5.25 -0.62 -7.46
CA LEU A 76 4.73 -0.04 -8.71
C LEU A 76 5.43 1.28 -9.05
N GLY A 77 5.69 2.11 -8.04
CA GLY A 77 6.45 3.35 -8.22
C GLY A 77 7.87 3.12 -8.71
N ILE A 78 8.59 2.17 -8.12
CA ILE A 78 9.95 1.78 -8.53
C ILE A 78 9.96 1.32 -9.98
N GLU A 79 9.02 0.45 -10.34
CA GLU A 79 8.94 -0.16 -11.68
C GLU A 79 8.66 0.85 -12.80
N LYS A 80 8.05 2.00 -12.47
CA LYS A 80 7.79 3.09 -13.41
C LYS A 80 8.68 4.32 -13.23
N GLY A 81 9.69 4.25 -12.35
CA GLY A 81 10.63 5.36 -12.12
C GLY A 81 10.03 6.56 -11.37
N PHE A 82 8.98 6.32 -10.57
CA PHE A 82 8.32 7.30 -9.71
C PHE A 82 8.87 7.31 -8.28
N ASP A 83 9.97 6.60 -8.03
CA ASP A 83 10.69 6.54 -6.76
C ASP A 83 11.47 7.82 -6.41
N THR A 84 11.32 8.88 -7.23
CA THR A 84 11.79 10.24 -6.95
C THR A 84 10.86 11.02 -6.02
N LEU A 85 9.68 10.49 -5.68
CA LEU A 85 8.75 11.10 -4.73
C LEU A 85 9.39 11.20 -3.34
N GLY A 86 9.80 12.41 -2.94
CA GLY A 86 10.54 12.61 -1.69
C GLY A 86 9.66 12.57 -0.43
N ASN A 87 8.52 13.25 -0.48
CA ASN A 87 7.61 13.36 0.67
C ASN A 87 6.24 12.79 0.32
N TRP A 88 5.60 12.17 1.31
CA TRP A 88 4.20 11.80 1.21
C TRP A 88 3.36 13.05 0.87
N PRO A 89 2.56 13.03 -0.21
CA PRO A 89 1.68 14.14 -0.59
C PRO A 89 0.72 14.56 0.54
N ASN A 90 0.62 15.86 0.81
CA ASN A 90 -0.21 16.39 1.88
C ASN A 90 -1.61 16.85 1.40
N GLU A 91 -2.14 16.24 0.34
CA GLU A 91 -3.46 16.58 -0.15
C GLU A 91 -4.55 16.03 0.78
N ARG A 92 -5.58 16.86 1.02
CA ARG A 92 -6.74 16.44 1.79
C ARG A 92 -7.79 15.83 0.88
N VAL A 93 -7.90 14.51 0.98
CA VAL A 93 -9.09 13.78 0.53
C VAL A 93 -9.99 13.58 1.75
N GLU A 94 -11.25 13.97 1.62
CA GLU A 94 -12.27 13.84 2.68
C GLU A 94 -13.31 12.77 2.32
N GLY A 95 -13.92 12.18 3.35
CA GLY A 95 -15.01 11.20 3.22
C GLY A 95 -15.00 10.20 4.38
N SER A 96 -16.09 9.45 4.52
CA SER A 96 -16.10 8.28 5.40
C SER A 96 -15.12 7.22 4.92
N LEU A 97 -14.69 6.29 5.79
CA LEU A 97 -13.83 5.16 5.37
C LEU A 97 -14.35 4.46 4.12
N THR A 98 -15.65 4.16 4.04
CA THR A 98 -16.25 3.55 2.84
C THR A 98 -16.05 4.40 1.59
N GLN A 99 -16.25 5.71 1.68
CA GLN A 99 -16.02 6.62 0.54
C GLN A 99 -14.53 6.69 0.18
N LEU A 100 -13.64 6.69 1.18
CA LEU A 100 -12.20 6.69 0.98
C LEU A 100 -11.74 5.42 0.24
N PHE A 101 -12.15 4.22 0.68
CA PHE A 101 -11.82 2.98 -0.03
C PHE A 101 -12.28 2.98 -1.49
N LEU A 102 -13.50 3.43 -1.77
CA LEU A 102 -14.02 3.53 -3.14
C LEU A 102 -13.20 4.52 -4.00
N LYS A 103 -12.86 5.69 -3.44
CA LYS A 103 -12.02 6.68 -4.12
C LYS A 103 -10.61 6.16 -4.35
N THR A 104 -10.01 5.46 -3.38
CA THR A 104 -8.68 4.86 -3.49
C THR A 104 -8.66 3.80 -4.59
N ALA A 105 -9.65 2.90 -4.63
CA ALA A 105 -9.76 1.89 -5.68
C ALA A 105 -9.86 2.53 -7.07
N ALA A 106 -10.70 3.55 -7.22
CA ALA A 106 -10.81 4.31 -8.47
C ALA A 106 -9.53 5.07 -8.83
N SER A 107 -8.77 5.55 -7.84
CA SER A 107 -7.48 6.21 -8.05
C SER A 107 -6.41 5.22 -8.53
N ILE A 108 -6.38 4.02 -7.96
CA ILE A 108 -5.49 2.94 -8.38
C ILE A 108 -5.81 2.53 -9.82
N ASP A 109 -7.08 2.29 -10.13
CA ASP A 109 -7.52 1.94 -11.49
C ASP A 109 -7.08 2.99 -12.53
N LYS A 110 -7.30 4.28 -12.23
CA LYS A 110 -6.83 5.37 -13.10
C LYS A 110 -5.31 5.38 -13.25
N PHE A 111 -4.55 5.14 -12.19
CA PHE A 111 -3.10 5.06 -12.25
C PHE A 111 -2.64 3.90 -13.14
N LEU A 112 -3.25 2.72 -13.01
CA LEU A 112 -2.91 1.55 -13.82
C LEU A 112 -3.22 1.76 -15.31
N HIS A 113 -4.23 2.56 -15.65
CA HIS A 113 -4.53 2.95 -17.03
C HIS A 113 -3.66 4.13 -17.54
N GLU A 114 -3.28 5.06 -16.66
CA GLU A 114 -2.53 6.28 -16.98
C GLU A 114 -1.29 6.42 -16.07
N LEU A 115 -0.19 5.80 -16.51
CA LEU A 115 1.08 5.72 -15.77
C LEU A 115 1.83 7.06 -15.73
N THR A 116 1.35 7.98 -14.89
CA THR A 116 1.93 9.31 -14.69
C THR A 116 2.21 9.57 -13.22
N MET A 117 3.18 10.44 -12.95
CA MET A 117 3.54 10.86 -11.60
C MET A 117 2.34 11.45 -10.84
N ASP A 118 1.54 12.29 -11.50
CA ASP A 118 0.35 12.92 -10.90
C ASP A 118 -0.69 11.87 -10.44
N ARG A 119 -0.90 10.81 -11.23
CA ARG A 119 -1.79 9.71 -10.86
C ARG A 119 -1.23 8.89 -9.71
N TYR A 120 0.08 8.65 -9.71
CA TYR A 120 0.77 7.97 -8.63
C TYR A 120 0.67 8.75 -7.31
N GLU A 121 0.92 10.06 -7.32
CA GLU A 121 0.77 10.95 -6.16
C GLU A 121 -0.68 10.97 -5.66
N GLN A 122 -1.68 10.94 -6.55
CA GLN A 122 -3.08 10.83 -6.15
C GLN A 122 -3.35 9.55 -5.36
N VAL A 123 -2.77 8.41 -5.75
CA VAL A 123 -2.92 7.16 -4.97
C VAL A 123 -2.34 7.33 -3.55
N TRP A 124 -1.15 7.94 -3.42
CA TRP A 124 -0.57 8.26 -2.11
C TRP A 124 -1.44 9.20 -1.27
N SER A 125 -2.02 10.24 -1.88
CA SER A 125 -2.95 11.15 -1.19
C SER A 125 -4.16 10.41 -0.62
N HIS A 126 -4.70 9.44 -1.38
CA HIS A 126 -5.84 8.62 -0.95
C HIS A 126 -5.47 7.65 0.19
N TYR A 127 -4.33 6.96 0.11
CA TYR A 127 -3.83 6.16 1.23
C TYR A 127 -3.58 7.02 2.48
N GLY A 128 -3.02 8.22 2.30
CA GLY A 128 -2.83 9.18 3.39
C GLY A 128 -4.14 9.60 4.07
N ALA A 129 -5.24 9.68 3.33
CA ALA A 129 -6.56 9.93 3.91
C ALA A 129 -7.08 8.74 4.70
N ILE A 130 -6.91 7.51 4.21
CA ILE A 130 -7.25 6.28 4.95
C ILE A 130 -6.45 6.19 6.26
N ALA A 131 -5.13 6.40 6.22
CA ALA A 131 -4.29 6.39 7.42
C ALA A 131 -4.75 7.40 8.48
N ARG A 132 -5.07 8.64 8.07
CA ARG A 132 -5.58 9.66 8.99
C ARG A 132 -6.90 9.25 9.63
N GLU A 133 -7.83 8.71 8.85
CA GLU A 133 -9.14 8.27 9.34
C GLU A 133 -9.02 7.05 10.28
N LEU A 134 -8.05 6.17 10.05
CA LEU A 134 -7.73 5.03 10.93
C LEU A 134 -6.86 5.41 12.14
N GLY A 135 -6.42 6.67 12.26
CA GLY A 135 -5.58 7.12 13.36
C GLY A 135 -4.17 6.53 13.34
N PHE A 136 -3.62 6.26 12.15
CA PHE A 136 -2.23 5.83 11.97
C PHE A 136 -1.31 7.05 11.86
N SER A 137 -0.31 7.10 12.74
CA SER A 137 0.77 8.07 12.61
C SER A 137 1.77 7.62 11.54
N HIS A 138 2.60 8.55 11.07
CA HIS A 138 3.72 8.18 10.20
C HIS A 138 4.71 7.22 10.88
N GLU A 139 4.85 7.30 12.21
CA GLU A 139 5.73 6.41 12.98
C GLU A 139 5.16 4.98 13.04
N ASP A 140 3.84 4.84 13.25
CA ASP A 140 3.17 3.54 13.17
C ASP A 140 3.42 2.86 11.83
N ILE A 141 3.18 3.60 10.72
CA ILE A 141 3.33 3.08 9.36
C ILE A 141 4.77 2.71 9.08
N LEU A 142 5.73 3.56 9.47
CA LEU A 142 7.14 3.30 9.23
C LEU A 142 7.63 2.06 9.98
N SER A 143 7.27 1.92 11.26
CA SER A 143 7.68 0.77 12.08
C SER A 143 7.07 -0.53 11.56
N ALA A 144 5.76 -0.56 11.33
CA ALA A 144 5.08 -1.74 10.79
C ALA A 144 5.60 -2.13 9.39
N TYR A 145 5.92 -1.15 8.55
CA TYR A 145 6.51 -1.40 7.24
C TYR A 145 7.90 -2.04 7.35
N ILE A 146 8.75 -1.55 8.27
CA ILE A 146 10.09 -2.13 8.48
C ILE A 146 9.97 -3.58 8.96
N GLU A 147 9.11 -3.84 9.94
CA GLU A 147 8.86 -5.18 10.47
C GLU A 147 8.35 -6.13 9.38
N LYS A 148 7.37 -5.69 8.58
CA LYS A 148 6.80 -6.49 7.48
C LYS A 148 7.81 -6.72 6.36
N ASN A 149 8.66 -5.74 6.04
CA ASN A 149 9.74 -5.88 5.07
C ASN A 149 10.74 -6.97 5.50
N GLU A 150 11.17 -6.96 6.76
CA GLU A 150 12.07 -7.98 7.34
C GLU A 150 11.41 -9.37 7.32
N GLU A 151 10.14 -9.47 7.69
CA GLU A 151 9.39 -10.72 7.61
C GLU A 151 9.32 -11.25 6.18
N ASN A 152 9.02 -10.40 5.20
CA ASN A 152 8.95 -10.78 3.80
C ASN A 152 10.30 -11.28 3.26
N PHE A 153 11.42 -10.67 3.66
CA PHE A 153 12.75 -11.21 3.37
C PHE A 153 12.94 -12.63 3.94
N ASN A 154 12.51 -12.86 5.19
CA ASN A 154 12.61 -14.17 5.82
C ASN A 154 11.72 -15.21 5.15
N ARG A 155 10.48 -14.85 4.76
CA ARG A 155 9.56 -15.71 3.99
C ARG A 155 10.20 -16.16 2.67
N GLN A 156 10.81 -15.23 1.93
CA GLN A 156 11.46 -15.53 0.65
C GLN A 156 12.74 -16.37 0.81
N ARG A 157 13.52 -16.19 1.89
CA ARG A 157 14.68 -17.07 2.19
C ARG A 157 14.28 -18.51 2.48
N ASN A 158 13.09 -18.72 3.03
CA ASN A 158 12.56 -20.03 3.39
C ASN A 158 11.77 -20.71 2.26
N GLY A 159 11.78 -20.14 1.05
CA GLY A 159 11.21 -20.76 -0.15
C GLY A 159 9.71 -20.59 -0.35
N TYR A 160 9.11 -19.55 0.24
CA TYR A 160 7.74 -19.15 -0.06
C TYR A 160 7.60 -18.62 -1.49
#